data_AF-A0ABD2X3A5-F1
#
_entry.id   AF-A0ABD2X3A5-F1
#
_cell.length_a   1.000
_cell.length_b   1.000
_cell.length_c   1.000
_cell.angle_alpha   90.00
_cell.angle_beta   90.00
_cell.angle_gamma   90.00
#
_symmetry.space_group_name_H-M   'P 1'
#
loop_
_entity.id
_entity.type
_entity.pdbx_description
1 polymer ?
#
loop_
_entity_poly.entity_id
_entity_poly.type
_entity_poly.pdbx_seq_one_letter_code
_entity_poly.pdbx_strand_id
1 'polypeptide(L)'
;MPSFEPTICLSIKIVGQTVDFDKKRKKINKPVRYIKKENCFRSQCSRSKLSATMIAAKYTVLLVLIANLVLIQAASLKDVGSELNEAPAPDTDVAVHEKKDKKRVVEVDEVLEPRAKEEKVQENVEEDVVHEKKGKVPKVQDDDSDVVEPHAADPDMIGECNFDFMKDLANPYVLYLKPTSYDWFYAIGKGPIHSNAGPFARLACTAGKITVGSELTKYKSVLVQCVNGKTVQIVDTEIQAKLRDIGCSAYQEPITRLTKHETAIGKTVAQVGFRVDATHFVPVIDEIAVSRISRGYIPRWAHYSVMPLASMSEQKAKSKLKLKYGPLSGETDYKLAYDRMYQRQAMKVIFKGDKIVDKYMPLNGSDYFVPAQLVDPEDFVFEAQSNATVFYELTTPVWRSVAEGNWALTDRIIRDYSRKHYSKVDVFSGTYLALYLPDKIGLTTYVTLPEDLRPAQFLFRYAVDKSTRQGVVFVTVNNPHLESADQRNVICEPLDKCQQDYEEFADFKQGYTYCCSTEDFDRHAKRLGLPLVEPYPLVQAL
;
A
#
# COMPACT_ATOMS: atom_id res chain seq x y z
N MET A 1 -12.09 -54.51 2.82
CA MET A 1 -12.92 -53.32 3.11
C MET A 1 -14.26 -53.80 3.66
N PRO A 2 -14.93 -53.13 4.62
CA PRO A 2 -14.51 -52.00 5.47
C PRO A 2 -14.85 -52.19 6.99
N SER A 3 -14.58 -51.10 7.73
CA SER A 3 -15.06 -50.69 9.07
C SER A 3 -14.56 -51.43 10.31
N PHE A 4 -13.47 -50.92 10.88
CA PHE A 4 -13.16 -51.01 12.30
C PHE A 4 -12.93 -49.58 12.83
N GLU A 5 -13.84 -49.10 13.68
CA GLU A 5 -13.53 -48.06 14.66
C GLU A 5 -13.11 -48.77 15.96
N PRO A 6 -11.96 -48.45 16.55
CA PRO A 6 -11.71 -48.72 17.94
C PRO A 6 -11.79 -47.43 18.76
N THR A 7 -12.72 -47.43 19.69
CA THR A 7 -12.73 -46.55 20.86
C THR A 7 -11.47 -46.81 21.68
N ILE A 8 -10.57 -45.82 21.78
CA ILE A 8 -9.43 -45.86 22.71
C ILE A 8 -9.69 -44.86 23.83
N CYS A 9 -9.83 -45.41 25.04
CA CYS A 9 -9.84 -44.70 26.30
C CYS A 9 -8.45 -44.11 26.56
N LEU A 10 -8.35 -42.80 26.79
CA LEU A 10 -7.16 -42.19 27.36
C LEU A 10 -7.27 -42.19 28.89
N SER A 11 -6.45 -43.01 29.53
CA SER A 11 -6.18 -42.94 30.97
C SER A 11 -5.22 -41.79 31.25
N ILE A 12 -5.67 -40.75 31.96
CA ILE A 12 -4.79 -39.70 32.49
C ILE A 12 -4.12 -40.25 33.76
N LYS A 13 -2.82 -40.55 33.65
CA LYS A 13 -1.95 -40.77 34.82
C LYS A 13 -1.65 -39.40 35.45
N ILE A 14 -2.17 -39.17 36.65
CA ILE A 14 -1.73 -38.08 37.51
C ILE A 14 -0.45 -38.54 38.21
N VAL A 15 0.70 -38.01 37.81
CA VAL A 15 1.95 -38.13 38.58
C VAL A 15 1.98 -36.96 39.56
N GLY A 16 1.58 -37.22 40.81
CA GLY A 16 1.75 -36.28 41.91
C GLY A 16 3.19 -36.33 42.41
N GLN A 17 3.92 -35.23 42.27
CA GLN A 17 5.13 -34.99 43.05
C GLN A 17 4.75 -34.20 44.31
N THR A 18 5.07 -34.81 45.45
CA THR A 18 5.14 -34.20 46.78
C THR A 18 6.29 -33.20 46.83
N VAL A 19 6.03 -31.98 47.29
CA VAL A 19 7.08 -31.10 47.83
C VAL A 19 6.61 -30.51 49.15
N ASP A 20 7.57 -30.54 50.06
CA ASP A 20 7.58 -30.35 51.49
C ASP A 20 7.17 -28.94 51.98
N PHE A 21 6.64 -28.89 53.19
CA PHE A 21 6.31 -27.67 53.91
C PHE A 21 7.57 -27.14 54.61
N ASP A 22 7.98 -25.90 54.32
CA ASP A 22 8.65 -25.12 55.37
C ASP A 22 8.21 -23.65 55.41
N LYS A 23 8.01 -23.19 56.65
CA LYS A 23 7.41 -21.94 57.07
C LYS A 23 8.45 -20.82 57.09
N LYS A 24 8.08 -19.61 56.67
CA LYS A 24 8.25 -18.38 57.49
C LYS A 24 7.39 -17.22 57.01
N ARG A 25 6.71 -16.60 57.99
CA ARG A 25 5.71 -15.52 57.91
C ARG A 25 6.34 -14.13 57.75
N LYS A 26 5.63 -13.20 57.10
CA LYS A 26 5.08 -11.93 57.66
C LYS A 26 4.38 -11.11 56.55
N LYS A 27 3.04 -10.94 56.62
CA LYS A 27 2.28 -9.67 56.89
C LYS A 27 2.35 -8.65 55.72
N ILE A 28 1.28 -8.23 55.00
CA ILE A 28 -0.01 -7.65 55.42
C ILE A 28 -0.97 -7.46 54.21
N ASN A 29 -2.28 -7.58 54.48
CA ASN A 29 -3.52 -7.05 53.84
C ASN A 29 -3.99 -7.40 52.40
N LYS A 30 -4.95 -8.35 52.38
CA LYS A 30 -6.24 -8.45 51.65
C LYS A 30 -6.39 -7.88 50.22
N PRO A 31 -6.87 -8.72 49.29
CA PRO A 31 -7.84 -8.32 48.26
C PRO A 31 -9.25 -8.88 48.53
N VAL A 32 -10.19 -8.17 47.90
CA VAL A 32 -11.65 -8.29 47.94
C VAL A 32 -12.15 -9.66 47.44
N ARG A 33 -13.15 -10.22 48.14
CA ARG A 33 -13.86 -11.46 47.77
C ARG A 33 -14.70 -11.23 46.50
N TYR A 34 -14.53 -12.09 45.49
CA TYR A 34 -15.62 -12.49 44.60
C TYR A 34 -15.97 -13.96 44.86
N ILE A 35 -17.17 -14.17 45.39
CA ILE A 35 -17.79 -15.50 45.55
C ILE A 35 -18.49 -15.80 44.22
N LYS A 36 -17.97 -16.76 43.44
CA LYS A 36 -18.71 -17.36 42.34
C LYS A 36 -19.41 -18.61 42.88
N LYS A 37 -20.71 -18.51 43.15
CA LYS A 37 -21.59 -19.67 43.35
C LYS A 37 -21.90 -20.25 41.98
N GLU A 38 -21.35 -21.43 41.66
CA GLU A 38 -21.85 -22.27 40.58
C GLU A 38 -22.99 -23.12 41.14
N ASN A 39 -24.23 -22.75 40.79
CA ASN A 39 -25.37 -23.63 40.92
C ASN A 39 -25.43 -24.51 39.67
N CYS A 40 -25.20 -25.80 39.89
CA CYS A 40 -25.48 -26.87 38.95
C CYS A 40 -27.01 -26.98 38.78
N PHE A 41 -27.54 -26.66 37.60
CA PHE A 41 -28.90 -27.04 37.21
C PHE A 41 -28.83 -28.02 36.04
N ARG A 42 -29.23 -29.27 36.32
CA ARG A 42 -29.56 -30.29 35.32
C ARG A 42 -30.65 -29.75 34.39
N SER A 43 -30.39 -29.71 33.09
CA SER A 43 -31.46 -29.71 32.08
C SER A 43 -31.34 -30.97 31.22
N GLN A 44 -32.49 -31.62 31.06
CA GLN A 44 -32.67 -32.88 30.35
C GLN A 44 -32.50 -32.65 28.83
N CYS A 45 -31.64 -33.43 28.18
CA CYS A 45 -31.64 -33.57 26.73
C CYS A 45 -32.85 -34.40 26.28
N SER A 46 -33.86 -33.73 25.71
CA SER A 46 -34.85 -34.36 24.85
C SER A 46 -34.29 -34.50 23.43
N ARG A 47 -34.12 -35.74 22.96
CA ARG A 47 -33.80 -36.06 21.56
C ARG A 47 -35.08 -35.94 20.72
N SER A 48 -35.20 -34.88 19.91
CA SER A 48 -36.20 -34.85 18.82
C SER A 48 -35.63 -35.57 17.60
N LYS A 49 -36.24 -36.70 17.23
CA LYS A 49 -36.03 -37.36 15.93
C LYS A 49 -36.73 -36.52 14.86
N LEU A 50 -35.98 -35.77 14.05
CA LEU A 50 -36.51 -35.25 12.78
C LEU A 50 -36.64 -36.41 11.79
N SER A 51 -37.87 -36.70 11.36
CA SER A 51 -38.16 -37.71 10.35
C SER A 51 -37.71 -37.25 8.96
N ALA A 52 -37.04 -38.15 8.21
CA ALA A 52 -36.56 -37.94 6.84
C ALA A 52 -37.66 -37.48 5.85
N THR A 53 -38.93 -37.64 6.21
CA THR A 53 -40.08 -37.17 5.42
C THR A 53 -40.23 -35.64 5.37
N MET A 54 -39.76 -34.89 6.38
CA MET A 54 -39.81 -33.41 6.34
C MET A 54 -38.72 -32.77 5.48
N ILE A 55 -37.61 -33.48 5.25
CA ILE A 55 -36.53 -33.01 4.39
C ILE A 55 -36.95 -33.16 2.92
N ALA A 56 -37.54 -34.29 2.54
CA ALA A 56 -38.06 -34.50 1.19
C ALA A 56 -39.09 -33.43 0.77
N ALA A 57 -40.04 -33.07 1.65
CA ALA A 57 -41.05 -32.06 1.36
C ALA A 57 -40.47 -30.65 1.15
N LYS A 58 -39.38 -30.28 1.84
CA LYS A 58 -38.71 -28.98 1.65
C LYS A 58 -37.96 -28.90 0.32
N TYR A 59 -37.38 -30.01 -0.15
CA TYR A 59 -36.69 -30.05 -1.44
C TYR A 59 -37.66 -29.99 -2.64
N THR A 60 -38.85 -30.59 -2.53
CA THR A 60 -39.86 -30.51 -3.60
C THR A 60 -40.40 -29.09 -3.79
N VAL A 61 -40.64 -28.35 -2.71
CA VAL A 61 -41.09 -26.95 -2.78
C VAL A 61 -40.00 -26.06 -3.38
N LEU A 62 -38.73 -26.29 -3.03
CA LEU A 62 -37.59 -25.56 -3.59
C LEU A 62 -37.42 -25.81 -5.10
N LEU A 63 -37.59 -27.06 -5.55
CA LEU A 63 -37.50 -27.41 -6.97
C LEU A 63 -38.65 -26.80 -7.80
N VAL A 64 -39.87 -26.74 -7.26
CA VAL A 64 -41.01 -26.08 -7.92
C VAL A 64 -40.80 -24.57 -8.02
N LEU A 65 -40.22 -23.94 -6.99
CA LEU A 65 -39.89 -22.51 -7.03
C LEU A 65 -38.80 -22.19 -8.06
N ILE A 66 -37.78 -23.05 -8.18
CA ILE A 66 -36.72 -22.90 -9.19
C ILE A 66 -37.29 -23.09 -10.60
N ALA A 67 -38.16 -24.08 -10.82
CA ALA A 67 -38.81 -24.29 -12.12
C ALA A 67 -39.67 -23.10 -12.55
N ASN A 68 -40.40 -22.47 -11.62
CA ASN A 68 -41.19 -21.26 -11.91
C ASN A 68 -40.31 -20.05 -12.22
N LEU A 69 -39.16 -19.88 -11.55
CA LEU A 69 -38.19 -18.82 -11.86
C LEU A 69 -37.58 -18.97 -13.27
N VAL A 70 -37.30 -20.20 -13.70
CA VAL A 70 -36.78 -20.49 -15.05
C VAL A 70 -37.83 -20.20 -16.12
N LEU A 71 -39.12 -20.51 -15.86
CA LEU A 71 -40.21 -20.18 -16.78
C LEU A 71 -40.43 -18.66 -16.93
N ILE A 72 -40.28 -17.90 -15.84
CA ILE A 72 -40.37 -16.43 -15.87
C ILE A 72 -39.22 -15.81 -16.67
N GLN A 73 -37.99 -16.33 -16.54
CA GLN A 73 -36.86 -15.87 -17.35
C GLN A 73 -37.00 -16.23 -18.83
N ALA A 74 -37.57 -17.39 -19.15
CA ALA A 74 -37.81 -17.81 -20.53
C ALA A 74 -38.90 -16.98 -21.24
N ALA A 75 -39.87 -16.44 -20.49
CA ALA A 75 -40.88 -15.54 -21.04
C ALA A 75 -40.31 -14.14 -21.36
N SER A 76 -39.38 -13.64 -20.56
CA SER A 76 -38.75 -12.31 -20.78
C SER A 76 -37.78 -12.26 -21.97
N LEU A 77 -37.32 -13.42 -22.48
CA LEU A 77 -36.38 -13.51 -23.61
C LEU A 77 -37.07 -13.58 -24.98
N LYS A 78 -38.41 -13.68 -25.05
CA LYS A 78 -39.15 -13.65 -26.32
C LYS A 78 -39.52 -12.24 -26.79
N ASP A 79 -39.47 -11.23 -25.92
CA ASP A 79 -39.86 -9.84 -26.25
C ASP A 79 -38.69 -8.93 -26.71
N VAL A 80 -37.46 -9.46 -26.82
CA VAL A 80 -36.26 -8.68 -27.24
C VAL A 80 -35.76 -9.10 -28.64
N GLY A 81 -36.48 -9.98 -29.33
CA GLY A 81 -36.05 -10.60 -30.60
C GLY A 81 -36.46 -9.89 -31.89
N SER A 82 -37.01 -8.66 -31.85
CA SER A 82 -37.49 -7.97 -33.05
C SER A 82 -37.05 -6.51 -33.12
N GLU A 83 -35.74 -6.25 -33.16
CA GLU A 83 -35.19 -4.96 -33.64
C GLU A 83 -33.68 -5.10 -33.89
N LEU A 84 -33.33 -5.91 -34.88
CA LEU A 84 -32.00 -5.93 -35.48
C LEU A 84 -32.20 -6.20 -36.97
N ASN A 85 -32.21 -5.14 -37.78
CA ASN A 85 -31.76 -5.13 -39.16
C ASN A 85 -31.68 -3.67 -39.66
N GLU A 86 -30.65 -3.42 -40.48
CA GLU A 86 -30.39 -2.24 -41.30
C GLU A 86 -29.55 -1.11 -40.68
N ALA A 87 -28.24 -1.23 -40.91
CA ALA A 87 -27.37 -0.08 -41.17
C ALA A 87 -27.42 0.25 -42.67
N PRO A 88 -27.30 1.54 -43.04
CA PRO A 88 -26.25 1.89 -43.99
C PRO A 88 -25.51 3.18 -43.62
N ALA A 89 -24.29 3.31 -44.13
CA ALA A 89 -23.50 4.54 -44.20
C ALA A 89 -23.23 4.84 -45.70
N PRO A 90 -22.53 5.93 -46.05
CA PRO A 90 -22.73 7.34 -45.72
C PRO A 90 -22.90 8.18 -47.01
N ASP A 91 -23.47 9.39 -46.96
CA ASP A 91 -23.16 10.38 -48.01
C ASP A 91 -23.43 11.86 -47.64
N THR A 92 -22.41 12.65 -47.98
CA THR A 92 -22.31 14.05 -48.45
C THR A 92 -23.16 15.24 -47.94
N ASP A 93 -22.42 16.36 -47.83
CA ASP A 93 -22.75 17.78 -47.63
C ASP A 93 -24.14 18.28 -48.06
N VAL A 94 -24.75 19.20 -47.29
CA VAL A 94 -25.19 20.54 -47.72
C VAL A 94 -25.58 21.41 -46.50
N ALA A 95 -25.27 22.70 -46.67
CA ALA A 95 -25.31 23.85 -45.79
C ALA A 95 -26.67 24.27 -45.16
N VAL A 96 -26.53 24.86 -43.96
CA VAL A 96 -27.15 26.10 -43.44
C VAL A 96 -28.69 26.24 -43.43
N HIS A 97 -29.25 26.35 -42.21
CA HIS A 97 -30.06 27.52 -41.82
C HIS A 97 -30.17 27.68 -40.29
N GLU A 98 -29.89 28.90 -39.84
CA GLU A 98 -30.07 29.41 -38.48
C GLU A 98 -31.50 29.25 -37.93
N LYS A 99 -31.60 29.01 -36.62
CA LYS A 99 -32.49 29.81 -35.76
C LYS A 99 -32.01 29.84 -34.31
N LYS A 100 -31.81 31.07 -33.84
CA LYS A 100 -31.53 31.52 -32.48
C LYS A 100 -32.61 31.03 -31.50
N ASP A 101 -32.20 30.67 -30.29
CA ASP A 101 -32.97 31.11 -29.12
C ASP A 101 -32.12 31.42 -27.89
N LYS A 102 -32.58 32.48 -27.22
CA LYS A 102 -31.91 33.31 -26.21
C LYS A 102 -31.77 32.58 -24.87
N LYS A 103 -30.65 32.81 -24.16
CA LYS A 103 -30.65 32.76 -22.69
C LYS A 103 -30.03 34.02 -22.10
N ARG A 104 -30.72 34.45 -21.05
CA ARG A 104 -30.81 35.77 -20.45
C ARG A 104 -29.67 35.99 -19.45
N VAL A 105 -29.06 37.16 -19.53
CA VAL A 105 -28.13 37.74 -18.56
C VAL A 105 -28.90 38.03 -17.26
N VAL A 106 -28.32 37.64 -16.12
CA VAL A 106 -28.59 38.21 -14.81
C VAL A 106 -27.24 38.61 -14.24
N GLU A 107 -27.07 39.91 -14.09
CA GLU A 107 -25.99 40.61 -13.40
C GLU A 107 -26.39 40.77 -11.92
N VAL A 108 -25.41 40.77 -11.00
CA VAL A 108 -25.33 41.57 -9.76
C VAL A 108 -24.17 41.06 -8.88
N ASP A 109 -23.18 41.96 -8.74
CA ASP A 109 -22.34 42.38 -7.61
C ASP A 109 -21.31 41.45 -6.91
N GLU A 110 -20.05 41.67 -7.29
CA GLU A 110 -18.96 42.27 -6.50
C GLU A 110 -18.81 41.91 -4.99
N VAL A 111 -17.84 41.04 -4.63
CA VAL A 111 -17.11 41.07 -3.34
C VAL A 111 -15.67 40.52 -3.49
N LEU A 112 -14.70 41.44 -3.39
CA LEU A 112 -13.38 41.41 -2.73
C LEU A 112 -12.56 40.10 -2.63
N GLU A 113 -11.43 40.07 -3.35
CA GLU A 113 -10.26 39.20 -3.09
C GLU A 113 -9.30 39.83 -2.04
N PRO A 114 -8.65 39.04 -1.17
CA PRO A 114 -7.58 39.54 -0.30
C PRO A 114 -6.20 39.52 -0.97
N ARG A 115 -5.58 40.70 -1.00
CA ARG A 115 -4.17 40.99 -1.34
C ARG A 115 -3.18 40.16 -0.52
N ALA A 116 -2.25 39.50 -1.21
CA ALA A 116 -0.96 39.09 -0.67
C ALA A 116 -0.05 40.33 -0.53
N LYS A 117 0.66 40.42 0.61
CA LYS A 117 1.65 41.46 0.89
C LYS A 117 3.01 41.01 0.32
N GLU A 118 3.57 41.84 -0.54
CA GLU A 118 4.97 41.79 -0.94
C GLU A 118 5.84 42.38 0.19
N GLU A 119 6.82 41.62 0.67
CA GLU A 119 7.91 42.11 1.51
C GLU A 119 9.15 42.34 0.65
N LYS A 120 9.67 43.56 0.72
CA LYS A 120 10.90 44.02 0.08
C LYS A 120 12.11 43.39 0.77
N VAL A 121 13.03 42.81 -0.01
CA VAL A 121 14.41 42.55 0.42
C VAL A 121 15.33 43.48 -0.35
N GLN A 122 16.07 44.30 0.41
CA GLN A 122 17.08 45.23 -0.07
C GLN A 122 18.35 44.48 -0.47
N GLU A 123 18.87 44.86 -1.62
CA GLU A 123 20.15 44.46 -2.19
C GLU A 123 21.25 45.36 -1.56
N ASN A 124 22.18 44.77 -0.81
CA ASN A 124 23.37 45.46 -0.32
C ASN A 124 24.57 44.99 -1.15
N VAL A 125 25.20 45.95 -1.80
CA VAL A 125 26.50 45.88 -2.48
C VAL A 125 27.58 46.16 -1.44
N GLU A 126 28.52 45.24 -1.26
CA GLU A 126 29.80 45.53 -0.58
C GLU A 126 30.95 45.24 -1.56
N GLU A 127 31.69 46.30 -1.87
CA GLU A 127 32.99 46.30 -2.52
C GLU A 127 34.06 45.90 -1.50
N ASP A 128 35.04 45.07 -1.87
CA ASP A 128 36.29 44.98 -1.11
C ASP A 128 37.53 44.82 -2.01
N VAL A 129 38.20 45.96 -2.11
CA VAL A 129 39.63 46.30 -2.23
C VAL A 129 40.67 45.19 -2.42
N VAL A 130 41.45 45.39 -3.50
CA VAL A 130 42.71 44.73 -3.85
C VAL A 130 43.87 45.19 -2.95
N HIS A 131 44.65 44.24 -2.43
CA HIS A 131 46.00 44.52 -1.91
C HIS A 131 47.08 43.68 -2.61
N GLU A 132 48.00 44.41 -3.22
CA GLU A 132 49.19 43.97 -3.94
C GLU A 132 50.38 43.79 -2.97
N LYS A 133 51.13 42.68 -3.06
CA LYS A 133 52.54 42.63 -2.59
C LYS A 133 53.42 41.73 -3.48
N LYS A 134 54.59 42.30 -3.79
CA LYS A 134 55.67 41.84 -4.68
C LYS A 134 56.58 40.75 -4.08
N GLY A 135 56.97 39.78 -4.92
CA GLY A 135 58.35 39.44 -5.30
C GLY A 135 59.24 38.55 -4.39
N LYS A 136 59.74 37.42 -4.93
CA LYS A 136 61.19 37.13 -5.18
C LYS A 136 61.42 35.73 -5.83
N VAL A 137 62.28 35.72 -6.85
CA VAL A 137 62.96 34.61 -7.57
C VAL A 137 64.20 34.18 -6.74
N PRO A 138 64.75 32.93 -6.73
CA PRO A 138 65.31 32.17 -7.89
C PRO A 138 65.15 30.61 -7.81
N LYS A 139 65.57 29.74 -8.75
CA LYS A 139 66.73 29.69 -9.66
C LYS A 139 66.54 28.56 -10.70
N VAL A 140 67.15 28.73 -11.87
CA VAL A 140 67.22 27.81 -13.01
C VAL A 140 68.13 26.61 -12.73
N GLN A 141 67.78 25.43 -13.24
CA GLN A 141 68.73 24.40 -13.68
C GLN A 141 68.11 23.60 -14.84
N ASP A 142 68.85 23.58 -15.95
CA ASP A 142 68.58 22.89 -17.21
C ASP A 142 68.73 21.37 -17.06
N ASP A 143 67.94 20.58 -17.79
CA ASP A 143 68.42 19.75 -18.92
C ASP A 143 67.43 18.64 -19.33
N ASP A 144 67.54 18.36 -20.62
CA ASP A 144 67.24 17.15 -21.37
C ASP A 144 65.81 16.77 -21.78
N SER A 145 65.72 16.73 -23.11
CA SER A 145 64.74 16.11 -23.97
C SER A 145 64.56 14.63 -23.69
N ASP A 146 63.30 14.20 -23.55
CA ASP A 146 62.89 12.87 -23.98
C ASP A 146 61.52 12.94 -24.63
N VAL A 147 61.49 12.54 -25.89
CA VAL A 147 60.29 12.31 -26.69
C VAL A 147 59.62 11.07 -26.10
N VAL A 148 58.56 11.26 -25.33
CA VAL A 148 57.69 10.17 -24.89
C VAL A 148 56.69 9.89 -26.02
N GLU A 149 56.92 8.79 -26.74
CA GLU A 149 55.92 8.19 -27.62
C GLU A 149 54.60 7.98 -26.87
N PRO A 150 53.43 8.14 -27.52
CA PRO A 150 52.16 7.88 -26.87
C PRO A 150 52.08 6.38 -26.57
N HIS A 151 52.26 6.02 -25.30
CA HIS A 151 51.94 4.68 -24.81
C HIS A 151 50.50 4.38 -25.19
N ALA A 152 50.33 3.35 -26.03
CA ALA A 152 49.04 2.76 -26.33
C ALA A 152 48.30 2.47 -25.01
N ALA A 153 47.06 2.94 -24.92
CA ALA A 153 46.19 2.60 -23.81
C ALA A 153 46.09 1.07 -23.71
N ASP A 154 46.44 0.55 -22.54
CA ASP A 154 46.30 -0.87 -22.18
C ASP A 154 44.80 -1.26 -22.27
N PRO A 155 44.42 -2.22 -23.13
CA PRO A 155 43.01 -2.59 -23.32
C PRO A 155 42.35 -3.27 -22.11
N ASP A 156 43.10 -3.62 -21.06
CA ASP A 156 42.63 -4.53 -20.00
C ASP A 156 42.58 -3.94 -18.58
N MET A 157 42.67 -2.62 -18.38
CA MET A 157 42.31 -2.03 -17.09
C MET A 157 40.78 -1.99 -16.91
N ILE A 158 40.21 -3.09 -16.42
CA ILE A 158 38.87 -3.10 -15.82
C ILE A 158 38.97 -2.21 -14.57
N GLY A 159 38.59 -0.94 -14.68
CA GLY A 159 38.55 -0.05 -13.52
C GLY A 159 37.49 -0.53 -12.53
N GLU A 160 37.80 -0.44 -11.24
CA GLU A 160 36.83 -0.76 -10.19
C GLU A 160 35.85 0.40 -10.02
N CYS A 161 34.55 0.12 -10.09
CA CYS A 161 33.52 1.09 -9.73
C CYS A 161 33.02 0.85 -8.32
N ASN A 162 32.82 1.96 -7.61
CA ASN A 162 32.32 2.00 -6.25
C ASN A 162 31.24 3.09 -6.21
N PHE A 163 29.96 2.72 -6.17
CA PHE A 163 28.84 3.67 -6.14
C PHE A 163 28.19 3.76 -4.76
N ASP A 164 27.91 4.98 -4.30
CA ASP A 164 27.04 5.23 -3.15
C ASP A 164 25.60 5.16 -3.67
N PHE A 165 24.85 4.14 -3.24
CA PHE A 165 23.50 3.90 -3.74
C PHE A 165 22.55 5.09 -3.52
N MET A 166 22.71 5.83 -2.42
CA MET A 166 21.82 6.95 -2.09
C MET A 166 22.20 8.25 -2.80
N LYS A 167 23.47 8.39 -3.20
CA LYS A 167 23.97 9.62 -3.85
C LYS A 167 24.10 9.49 -5.37
N ASP A 168 24.62 8.37 -5.83
CA ASP A 168 24.92 8.14 -7.25
C ASP A 168 23.70 7.63 -8.03
N LEU A 169 22.70 7.03 -7.35
CA LEU A 169 21.41 6.63 -7.93
C LEU A 169 20.27 7.52 -7.39
N ALA A 170 20.54 8.82 -7.23
CA ALA A 170 19.64 9.77 -6.60
C ALA A 170 18.71 10.51 -7.57
N ASN A 171 18.78 10.24 -8.88
CA ASN A 171 17.95 10.97 -9.85
C ASN A 171 16.48 10.52 -9.72
N PRO A 172 15.55 11.42 -9.37
CA PRO A 172 14.18 11.04 -9.07
C PRO A 172 13.37 10.61 -10.30
N TYR A 173 13.86 10.92 -11.51
CA TYR A 173 13.19 10.61 -12.76
C TYR A 173 13.75 9.37 -13.44
N VAL A 174 14.81 8.73 -12.93
CA VAL A 174 15.38 7.54 -13.56
C VAL A 174 14.81 6.28 -12.92
N LEU A 175 14.38 5.33 -13.75
CA LEU A 175 14.10 3.97 -13.28
C LEU A 175 15.41 3.18 -13.29
N TYR A 176 15.90 2.81 -12.11
CA TYR A 176 17.08 1.97 -11.92
C TYR A 176 16.66 0.50 -11.86
N LEU A 177 16.96 -0.25 -12.91
CA LEU A 177 16.50 -1.63 -13.11
C LEU A 177 17.68 -2.59 -13.28
N LYS A 178 17.46 -3.88 -13.04
CA LYS A 178 18.41 -4.93 -13.36
C LYS A 178 18.56 -5.05 -14.89
N PRO A 179 19.77 -5.33 -15.41
CA PRO A 179 20.04 -5.36 -16.85
C PRO A 179 19.09 -6.24 -17.67
N THR A 180 18.79 -7.45 -17.17
CA THR A 180 18.07 -8.50 -17.91
C THR A 180 16.64 -8.73 -17.46
N SER A 181 16.37 -8.76 -16.14
CA SER A 181 15.03 -9.09 -15.63
C SER A 181 14.06 -7.90 -15.59
N TYR A 182 14.56 -6.67 -15.75
CA TYR A 182 13.78 -5.43 -15.56
C TYR A 182 13.23 -5.24 -14.13
N ASP A 183 13.61 -6.08 -13.16
CA ASP A 183 13.29 -5.82 -11.75
C ASP A 183 13.97 -4.54 -11.28
N TRP A 184 13.42 -3.91 -10.25
CA TRP A 184 14.10 -2.82 -9.56
C TRP A 184 15.49 -3.24 -9.06
N PHE A 185 16.47 -2.36 -9.30
CA PHE A 185 17.84 -2.55 -8.87
C PHE A 185 18.02 -1.98 -7.47
N TYR A 186 18.26 -2.85 -6.49
CA TYR A 186 18.52 -2.47 -5.10
C TYR A 186 19.90 -2.95 -4.67
N ALA A 187 20.62 -2.13 -3.91
CA ALA A 187 21.76 -2.60 -3.15
C ALA A 187 21.25 -3.43 -1.95
N ILE A 188 21.70 -4.68 -1.84
CA ILE A 188 21.45 -5.53 -0.66
C ILE A 188 22.77 -5.56 0.12
N GLY A 189 23.13 -4.47 0.79
CA GLY A 189 24.26 -4.46 1.73
C GLY A 189 24.58 -3.08 2.29
N LYS A 190 25.14 -3.03 3.51
CA LYS A 190 25.77 -1.82 4.04
C LYS A 190 27.09 -1.62 3.30
N GLY A 191 27.07 -0.88 2.21
CA GLY A 191 28.28 -0.60 1.46
C GLY A 191 28.00 -0.08 0.06
N PRO A 192 29.04 0.40 -0.61
CA PRO A 192 28.91 0.82 -1.99
C PRO A 192 28.63 -0.38 -2.91
N ILE A 193 28.02 -0.08 -4.05
CA ILE A 193 27.87 -1.06 -5.12
C ILE A 193 29.23 -1.20 -5.80
N HIS A 194 29.78 -2.41 -5.71
CA HIS A 194 30.94 -2.83 -6.47
C HIS A 194 30.47 -3.46 -7.78
N SER A 195 30.93 -2.91 -8.90
CA SER A 195 30.68 -3.48 -10.23
C SER A 195 32.01 -3.78 -10.89
N ASN A 196 32.18 -5.04 -11.30
CA ASN A 196 33.25 -5.47 -12.19
C ASN A 196 32.77 -5.41 -13.64
N ALA A 197 33.56 -5.96 -14.58
CA ALA A 197 33.30 -5.90 -16.01
C ALA A 197 31.87 -6.33 -16.41
N GLY A 198 31.28 -5.56 -17.32
CA GLY A 198 29.95 -5.79 -17.90
C GLY A 198 28.85 -4.87 -17.35
N PRO A 199 27.64 -4.95 -17.93
CA PRO A 199 26.53 -4.10 -17.52
C PRO A 199 25.96 -4.51 -16.16
N PHE A 200 25.85 -3.57 -15.22
CA PHE A 200 25.33 -3.83 -13.87
C PHE A 200 23.92 -3.27 -13.65
N ALA A 201 23.53 -2.25 -14.41
CA ALA A 201 22.21 -1.64 -14.32
C ALA A 201 21.66 -1.25 -15.68
N ARG A 202 20.33 -1.19 -15.74
CA ARG A 202 19.55 -0.58 -16.81
C ARG A 202 18.95 0.72 -16.27
N LEU A 203 19.14 1.80 -17.01
CA LEU A 203 18.48 3.08 -16.76
C LEU A 203 17.34 3.23 -17.77
N ALA A 204 16.15 3.64 -17.33
CA ALA A 204 15.00 3.81 -18.21
C ALA A 204 14.19 5.09 -17.93
N CYS A 205 13.75 5.72 -19.01
CA CYS A 205 12.84 6.86 -19.08
C CYS A 205 11.61 6.47 -19.91
N THR A 206 10.44 6.39 -19.29
CA THR A 206 9.18 5.99 -19.93
C THR A 206 8.49 7.14 -20.67
N ALA A 207 8.55 8.35 -20.14
CA ALA A 207 7.93 9.55 -20.72
C ALA A 207 8.90 10.43 -21.53
N GLY A 208 10.20 10.31 -21.29
CA GLY A 208 11.25 11.16 -21.89
C GLY A 208 12.36 10.36 -22.57
N LYS A 209 13.52 10.98 -22.69
CA LYS A 209 14.76 10.33 -23.14
C LYS A 209 15.84 10.49 -22.06
N ILE A 210 16.86 9.65 -22.15
CA ILE A 210 18.05 9.70 -21.29
C ILE A 210 18.78 11.02 -21.55
N THR A 211 19.19 11.70 -20.49
CA THR A 211 20.05 12.87 -20.52
C THR A 211 21.41 12.55 -19.92
N VAL A 212 22.46 13.24 -20.37
CA VAL A 212 23.80 13.20 -19.78
C VAL A 212 24.20 14.63 -19.48
N GLY A 213 24.21 15.01 -18.20
CA GLY A 213 24.23 16.42 -17.80
C GLY A 213 23.01 17.15 -18.39
N SER A 214 23.26 18.22 -19.14
CA SER A 214 22.23 18.98 -19.87
C SER A 214 21.88 18.42 -21.26
N GLU A 215 22.67 17.47 -21.77
CA GLU A 215 22.55 16.98 -23.14
C GLU A 215 21.46 15.92 -23.27
N LEU A 216 20.62 16.05 -24.30
CA LEU A 216 19.56 15.09 -24.59
C LEU A 216 20.06 14.00 -25.54
N THR A 217 19.91 12.73 -25.15
CA THR A 217 20.24 11.60 -26.03
C THR A 217 19.01 11.13 -26.83
N LYS A 218 19.23 10.21 -27.77
CA LYS A 218 18.13 9.54 -28.50
C LYS A 218 17.49 8.37 -27.73
N TYR A 219 18.09 7.92 -26.63
CA TYR A 219 17.76 6.66 -25.97
C TYR A 219 16.65 6.84 -24.94
N LYS A 220 15.74 5.84 -24.83
CA LYS A 220 14.76 5.76 -23.73
C LYS A 220 15.18 4.81 -22.63
N SER A 221 15.98 3.81 -22.96
CA SER A 221 16.59 2.90 -22.00
C SER A 221 18.00 2.58 -22.46
N VAL A 222 18.92 2.47 -21.51
CA VAL A 222 20.32 2.15 -21.74
C VAL A 222 20.81 1.16 -20.70
N LEU A 223 21.76 0.32 -21.08
CA LEU A 223 22.58 -0.45 -20.16
C LEU A 223 23.81 0.38 -19.81
N VAL A 224 24.22 0.34 -18.55
CA VAL A 224 25.44 1.01 -18.08
C VAL A 224 26.42 -0.01 -17.51
N GLN A 225 27.68 0.15 -17.87
CA GLN A 225 28.80 -0.67 -17.40
C GLN A 225 29.88 0.18 -16.75
N CYS A 226 30.63 -0.42 -15.84
CA CYS A 226 31.70 0.27 -15.14
C CYS A 226 32.86 0.65 -16.07
N VAL A 227 33.39 1.87 -15.89
CA VAL A 227 34.69 2.27 -16.46
C VAL A 227 35.72 2.40 -15.35
N ASN A 228 35.52 3.33 -14.42
CA ASN A 228 36.40 3.54 -13.25
C ASN A 228 35.72 4.47 -12.24
N GLY A 229 35.83 4.16 -10.94
CA GLY A 229 35.37 5.01 -9.85
C GLY A 229 33.86 5.23 -9.87
N LYS A 230 33.43 6.41 -10.36
CA LYS A 230 32.01 6.80 -10.51
C LYS A 230 31.57 6.90 -11.97
N THR A 231 32.49 6.68 -12.90
CA THR A 231 32.27 6.82 -14.33
C THR A 231 31.74 5.51 -14.90
N VAL A 232 30.67 5.61 -15.66
CA VAL A 232 30.05 4.52 -16.41
C VAL A 232 30.06 4.84 -17.88
N GLN A 233 30.08 3.79 -18.70
CA GLN A 233 29.85 3.86 -20.12
C GLN A 233 28.43 3.39 -20.42
N ILE A 234 27.73 4.11 -21.31
CA ILE A 234 26.50 3.61 -21.92
C ILE A 234 26.91 2.54 -22.95
N VAL A 235 26.50 1.31 -22.72
CA VAL A 235 26.83 0.15 -23.55
C VAL A 235 26.47 0.42 -25.01
N ASP A 236 27.31 -0.06 -25.94
CA ASP A 236 27.23 0.15 -27.39
C ASP A 236 27.37 1.62 -27.84
N THR A 237 27.97 2.48 -26.99
CA THR A 237 28.26 3.88 -27.33
C THR A 237 29.61 4.33 -26.77
N GLU A 238 30.14 5.41 -27.34
CA GLU A 238 31.33 6.14 -26.83
C GLU A 238 31.00 7.03 -25.62
N ILE A 239 29.73 7.07 -25.17
CA ILE A 239 29.29 8.00 -24.14
C ILE A 239 29.71 7.49 -22.76
N GLN A 240 30.60 8.24 -22.11
CA GLN A 240 31.00 8.04 -20.71
C GLN A 240 30.59 9.24 -19.87
N ALA A 241 30.08 8.97 -18.67
CA ALA A 241 29.68 10.01 -17.72
C ALA A 241 29.72 9.48 -16.29
N LYS A 242 29.70 10.38 -15.30
CA LYS A 242 29.41 9.95 -13.92
C LYS A 242 27.98 9.44 -13.86
N LEU A 243 27.74 8.32 -13.18
CA LEU A 243 26.41 7.72 -13.09
C LEU A 243 25.33 8.71 -12.63
N ARG A 244 25.67 9.56 -11.65
CA ARG A 244 24.79 10.60 -11.10
C ARG A 244 24.36 11.67 -12.11
N ASP A 245 25.16 11.87 -13.18
CA ASP A 245 24.92 12.88 -14.20
C ASP A 245 24.00 12.34 -15.31
N ILE A 246 23.65 11.04 -15.27
CA ILE A 246 22.69 10.42 -16.19
C ILE A 246 21.28 10.57 -15.62
N GLY A 247 20.37 11.11 -16.41
CA GLY A 247 19.02 11.46 -16.00
C GLY A 247 17.95 11.13 -17.03
N CYS A 248 16.73 11.59 -16.76
CA CYS A 248 15.63 11.58 -17.71
C CYS A 248 15.12 12.99 -17.96
N SER A 249 14.80 13.29 -19.23
CA SER A 249 14.33 14.60 -19.67
C SER A 249 12.91 14.96 -19.21
N ALA A 250 12.17 13.98 -18.67
CA ALA A 250 10.80 14.14 -18.22
C ALA A 250 10.56 13.22 -17.02
N TYR A 251 9.62 13.61 -16.16
CA TYR A 251 9.17 12.82 -15.03
C TYR A 251 8.50 11.50 -15.49
N GLN A 252 8.71 10.41 -14.75
CA GLN A 252 8.08 9.12 -15.07
C GLN A 252 6.73 9.02 -14.40
N GLU A 253 5.67 8.96 -15.20
CA GLU A 253 4.32 8.76 -14.69
C GLU A 253 4.04 7.26 -14.50
N PRO A 254 3.79 6.79 -13.26
CA PRO A 254 3.28 5.44 -13.04
C PRO A 254 1.84 5.33 -13.56
N ILE A 255 1.43 4.13 -13.90
CA ILE A 255 0.05 3.81 -14.32
C ILE A 255 -0.49 2.63 -13.52
N THR A 256 -1.79 2.67 -13.21
CA THR A 256 -2.51 1.51 -12.69
C THR A 256 -3.13 0.73 -13.84
N ARG A 257 -3.11 -0.61 -13.78
CA ARG A 257 -3.78 -1.45 -14.78
C ARG A 257 -4.37 -2.70 -14.15
N LEU A 258 -5.51 -3.15 -14.68
CA LEU A 258 -6.01 -4.49 -14.44
C LEU A 258 -5.08 -5.51 -15.09
N THR A 259 -4.97 -6.68 -14.47
CA THR A 259 -4.26 -7.83 -15.02
C THR A 259 -5.25 -8.90 -15.48
N LYS A 260 -4.74 -9.95 -16.12
CA LYS A 260 -5.54 -11.15 -16.42
C LYS A 260 -5.55 -12.15 -15.26
N HIS A 261 -4.87 -11.84 -14.15
CA HIS A 261 -4.76 -12.71 -13.00
C HIS A 261 -5.90 -12.44 -12.02
N GLU A 262 -6.26 -13.50 -11.31
CA GLU A 262 -7.19 -13.46 -10.18
C GLU A 262 -6.53 -14.09 -8.97
N THR A 263 -6.88 -13.58 -7.78
CA THR A 263 -6.53 -14.20 -6.50
C THR A 263 -7.18 -15.58 -6.38
N ALA A 264 -6.72 -16.39 -5.42
CA ALA A 264 -7.28 -17.71 -5.14
C ALA A 264 -8.79 -17.70 -4.78
N ILE A 265 -9.34 -16.53 -4.43
CA ILE A 265 -10.76 -16.33 -4.12
C ILE A 265 -11.55 -15.66 -5.26
N GLY A 266 -11.00 -15.62 -6.47
CA GLY A 266 -11.66 -15.07 -7.67
C GLY A 266 -11.78 -13.54 -7.68
N LYS A 267 -10.89 -12.83 -6.97
CA LYS A 267 -10.78 -11.36 -7.11
C LYS A 267 -9.81 -11.01 -8.20
N THR A 268 -10.23 -10.13 -9.11
CA THR A 268 -9.35 -9.53 -10.12
C THR A 268 -8.15 -8.85 -9.47
N VAL A 269 -6.98 -9.06 -10.05
CA VAL A 269 -5.73 -8.43 -9.62
C VAL A 269 -5.42 -7.24 -10.53
N ALA A 270 -5.07 -6.12 -9.94
CA ALA A 270 -4.49 -4.97 -10.60
C ALA A 270 -3.02 -4.77 -10.15
N GLN A 271 -2.30 -3.88 -10.81
CA GLN A 271 -0.93 -3.52 -10.46
C GLN A 271 -0.68 -2.04 -10.75
N VAL A 272 0.31 -1.44 -10.08
CA VAL A 272 0.82 -0.09 -10.38
C VAL A 272 2.30 -0.15 -10.73
N GLY A 273 2.71 0.55 -11.76
CA GLY A 273 4.11 0.56 -12.18
C GLY A 273 4.35 1.32 -13.47
N PHE A 274 5.43 0.98 -14.15
CA PHE A 274 5.94 1.71 -15.32
C PHE A 274 5.97 0.82 -16.55
N ARG A 275 5.43 1.33 -17.66
CA ARG A 275 5.61 0.69 -18.97
C ARG A 275 6.93 1.16 -19.58
N VAL A 276 7.96 0.31 -19.51
CA VAL A 276 9.31 0.63 -20.01
C VAL A 276 9.36 0.55 -21.53
N ASP A 277 8.70 -0.45 -22.10
CA ASP A 277 8.53 -0.62 -23.54
C ASP A 277 7.21 -1.35 -23.87
N ALA A 278 7.06 -1.85 -25.10
CA ALA A 278 5.84 -2.50 -25.55
C ALA A 278 5.52 -3.81 -24.81
N THR A 279 6.54 -4.51 -24.30
CA THR A 279 6.43 -5.84 -23.70
C THR A 279 6.74 -5.84 -22.20
N HIS A 280 7.48 -4.86 -21.70
CA HIS A 280 7.94 -4.81 -20.32
C HIS A 280 7.19 -3.77 -19.49
N PHE A 281 6.56 -4.27 -18.43
CA PHE A 281 5.97 -3.47 -17.38
C PHE A 281 6.65 -3.79 -16.06
N VAL A 282 7.17 -2.77 -15.40
CA VAL A 282 7.90 -2.88 -14.14
C VAL A 282 6.95 -2.50 -13.01
N PRO A 283 6.43 -3.47 -12.24
CA PRO A 283 5.55 -3.17 -11.12
C PRO A 283 6.31 -2.51 -9.95
N VAL A 284 5.62 -1.62 -9.25
CA VAL A 284 6.01 -1.11 -7.92
C VAL A 284 5.13 -1.73 -6.85
N ILE A 285 3.83 -1.76 -7.14
CA ILE A 285 2.81 -2.52 -6.40
C ILE A 285 2.36 -3.60 -7.38
N ASP A 286 2.78 -4.83 -7.13
CA ASP A 286 2.71 -5.95 -8.07
C ASP A 286 1.35 -6.65 -8.05
N GLU A 287 0.69 -6.72 -6.90
CA GLU A 287 -0.65 -7.27 -6.78
C GLU A 287 -1.59 -6.37 -5.96
N ILE A 288 -2.74 -6.06 -6.52
CA ILE A 288 -3.83 -5.35 -5.84
C ILE A 288 -5.10 -6.15 -6.08
N ALA A 289 -5.58 -6.86 -5.06
CA ALA A 289 -6.89 -7.47 -5.15
C ALA A 289 -7.95 -6.37 -5.12
N VAL A 290 -8.72 -6.24 -6.19
CA VAL A 290 -9.75 -5.20 -6.30
C VAL A 290 -11.16 -5.76 -6.17
N SER A 291 -12.10 -4.91 -5.80
CA SER A 291 -13.53 -5.17 -5.92
C SER A 291 -14.19 -4.07 -6.73
N ARG A 292 -15.10 -4.46 -7.62
CA ARG A 292 -15.86 -3.51 -8.42
C ARG A 292 -16.87 -2.78 -7.54
N ILE A 293 -16.95 -1.48 -7.71
CA ILE A 293 -18.03 -0.60 -7.23
C ILE A 293 -18.79 -0.06 -8.45
N SER A 294 -19.87 0.69 -8.24
CA SER A 294 -20.75 1.15 -9.31
C SER A 294 -20.02 1.86 -10.44
N ARG A 295 -18.99 2.65 -10.11
CA ARG A 295 -18.28 3.53 -11.05
C ARG A 295 -16.78 3.29 -11.16
N GLY A 296 -16.26 2.21 -10.60
CA GLY A 296 -14.81 1.95 -10.58
C GLY A 296 -14.42 0.72 -9.77
N TYR A 297 -13.20 0.75 -9.24
CA TYR A 297 -12.64 -0.29 -8.38
C TYR A 297 -12.13 0.29 -7.08
N ILE A 298 -12.24 -0.49 -6.01
CA ILE A 298 -11.63 -0.22 -4.70
C ILE A 298 -10.66 -1.34 -4.32
N PRO A 299 -9.56 -1.03 -3.63
CA PRO A 299 -8.60 -2.04 -3.22
C PRO A 299 -9.13 -2.80 -2.00
N ARG A 300 -8.93 -4.12 -2.01
CA ARG A 300 -9.14 -4.99 -0.85
C ARG A 300 -7.84 -5.12 -0.06
N TRP A 301 -6.76 -5.32 -0.79
CA TRP A 301 -5.39 -5.27 -0.29
C TRP A 301 -4.44 -4.98 -1.45
N ALA A 302 -3.24 -4.53 -1.12
CA ALA A 302 -2.12 -4.31 -2.03
C ALA A 302 -0.89 -5.05 -1.48
N HIS A 303 -0.12 -5.66 -2.37
CA HIS A 303 1.17 -6.29 -2.09
C HIS A 303 2.30 -5.40 -2.60
N TYR A 304 3.35 -5.30 -1.78
CA TYR A 304 4.57 -4.58 -2.09
C TYR A 304 5.69 -5.06 -1.15
N SER A 305 6.91 -4.57 -1.39
CA SER A 305 8.06 -4.92 -0.56
C SER A 305 8.73 -3.69 0.02
N VAL A 306 8.96 -3.72 1.33
CA VAL A 306 9.78 -2.75 2.06
C VAL A 306 11.23 -3.22 2.02
N MET A 307 12.12 -2.34 1.54
CA MET A 307 13.54 -2.63 1.42
C MET A 307 14.33 -2.00 2.58
N PRO A 308 15.48 -2.57 2.99
CA PRO A 308 16.31 -2.05 4.10
C PRO A 308 16.80 -0.60 3.95
N LEU A 309 16.78 -0.09 2.72
CA LEU A 309 17.23 1.25 2.37
C LEU A 309 16.06 2.23 2.25
N ALA A 310 14.81 1.77 2.42
CA ALA A 310 13.65 2.63 2.50
C ALA A 310 13.81 3.63 3.67
N SER A 311 13.42 4.88 3.45
CA SER A 311 13.58 6.04 4.36
C SER A 311 14.99 6.58 4.62
N MET A 312 16.09 5.99 4.13
CA MET A 312 17.40 6.68 4.19
C MET A 312 17.46 7.96 3.30
N SER A 313 16.40 8.20 2.52
CA SER A 313 16.17 9.38 1.67
C SER A 313 15.34 10.47 2.35
N GLU A 314 15.17 10.43 3.68
CA GLU A 314 14.34 11.29 4.57
C GLU A 314 14.28 12.81 4.25
N GLN A 315 15.13 13.33 3.36
CA GLN A 315 15.12 14.72 2.92
C GLN A 315 14.35 15.04 1.62
N LYS A 316 13.72 14.10 0.91
CA LYS A 316 13.00 14.42 -0.34
C LYS A 316 11.57 13.91 -0.42
N ALA A 317 10.65 14.89 -0.42
CA ALA A 317 9.35 14.87 -1.10
C ALA A 317 8.07 14.45 -0.35
N LYS A 318 8.04 14.31 0.99
CA LYS A 318 6.75 14.14 1.69
C LYS A 318 5.77 15.30 1.46
N SER A 319 6.28 16.52 1.21
CA SER A 319 5.48 17.74 1.05
C SER A 319 4.90 18.00 -0.36
N LYS A 320 5.15 17.14 -1.35
CA LYS A 320 4.72 17.39 -2.75
C LYS A 320 3.76 16.36 -3.34
N LEU A 321 3.62 15.20 -2.71
CA LEU A 321 2.79 14.12 -3.23
C LEU A 321 1.30 14.41 -3.02
N LYS A 322 0.55 14.53 -4.12
CA LYS A 322 -0.89 14.75 -4.13
C LYS A 322 -1.58 13.54 -4.76
N LEU A 323 -2.68 13.10 -4.16
CA LEU A 323 -3.49 12.02 -4.71
C LEU A 323 -4.02 12.38 -6.10
N LYS A 324 -3.90 11.44 -7.03
CA LYS A 324 -4.36 11.53 -8.42
C LYS A 324 -5.33 10.41 -8.73
N TYR A 325 -6.10 10.60 -9.81
CA TYR A 325 -6.98 9.58 -10.37
C TYR A 325 -6.18 8.76 -11.37
N GLY A 326 -6.27 7.44 -11.31
CA GLY A 326 -5.79 6.56 -12.36
C GLY A 326 -6.94 5.78 -13.01
N PRO A 327 -6.60 4.90 -13.96
CA PRO A 327 -7.59 4.11 -14.70
C PRO A 327 -8.58 3.30 -13.85
N LEU A 328 -8.23 2.89 -12.62
CA LEU A 328 -9.12 2.05 -11.80
C LEU A 328 -10.21 2.85 -11.08
N SER A 329 -10.03 4.16 -10.93
CA SER A 329 -10.99 5.10 -10.37
C SER A 329 -12.29 5.10 -11.16
N GLY A 330 -12.20 4.83 -12.48
CA GLY A 330 -13.33 4.97 -13.40
C GLY A 330 -13.94 6.37 -13.31
N GLU A 331 -15.24 6.43 -13.03
CA GLU A 331 -16.00 7.68 -12.85
C GLU A 331 -16.27 8.02 -11.37
N THR A 332 -15.64 7.30 -10.44
CA THR A 332 -15.80 7.52 -8.99
C THR A 332 -15.30 8.92 -8.60
N ASP A 333 -16.17 9.77 -8.05
CA ASP A 333 -15.77 11.09 -7.57
C ASP A 333 -15.23 11.05 -6.14
N TYR A 334 -13.95 10.68 -6.02
CA TYR A 334 -13.28 10.61 -4.71
C TYR A 334 -13.27 11.93 -3.95
N LYS A 335 -13.24 13.09 -4.61
CA LYS A 335 -13.29 14.38 -3.91
C LYS A 335 -14.64 14.57 -3.23
N LEU A 336 -15.72 14.24 -3.92
CA LEU A 336 -17.07 14.27 -3.33
C LEU A 336 -17.21 13.21 -2.22
N ALA A 337 -16.67 12.01 -2.41
CA ALA A 337 -16.73 10.94 -1.40
C ALA A 337 -15.98 11.27 -0.12
N TYR A 338 -14.87 12.02 -0.23
CA TYR A 338 -14.06 12.46 0.91
C TYR A 338 -14.40 13.87 1.42
N ASP A 339 -15.36 14.55 0.79
CA ASP A 339 -15.88 15.80 1.33
C ASP A 339 -16.73 15.53 2.57
N ARG A 340 -16.38 16.20 3.67
CA ARG A 340 -16.98 15.99 4.98
C ARG A 340 -18.48 16.28 5.00
N MET A 341 -18.95 17.29 4.25
CA MET A 341 -20.37 17.63 4.24
C MET A 341 -21.18 16.56 3.53
N TYR A 342 -20.67 16.02 2.43
CA TYR A 342 -21.29 14.89 1.73
C TYR A 342 -21.23 13.59 2.54
N GLN A 343 -20.13 13.31 3.25
CA GLN A 343 -20.05 12.19 4.19
C GLN A 343 -21.11 12.31 5.29
N ARG A 344 -21.24 13.50 5.92
CA ARG A 344 -22.28 13.75 6.92
C ARG A 344 -23.67 13.52 6.34
N GLN A 345 -23.93 14.00 5.14
CA GLN A 345 -25.23 13.81 4.48
C GLN A 345 -25.53 12.32 4.23
N ALA A 346 -24.57 11.54 3.76
CA ALA A 346 -24.71 10.10 3.60
C ALA A 346 -24.97 9.41 4.95
N MET A 347 -24.24 9.79 6.01
CA MET A 347 -24.45 9.25 7.36
C MET A 347 -25.84 9.60 7.92
N LYS A 348 -26.36 10.80 7.66
CA LYS A 348 -27.72 11.20 8.09
C LYS A 348 -28.80 10.32 7.49
N VAL A 349 -28.63 9.91 6.22
CA VAL A 349 -29.57 9.01 5.54
C VAL A 349 -29.60 7.64 6.20
N ILE A 350 -28.42 7.05 6.48
CA ILE A 350 -28.34 5.70 7.07
C ILE A 350 -28.79 5.68 8.54
N PHE A 351 -28.42 6.69 9.34
CA PHE A 351 -28.73 6.73 10.78
C PHE A 351 -30.09 7.40 11.10
N LYS A 352 -30.72 8.04 10.11
CA LYS A 352 -32.02 8.73 10.23
C LYS A 352 -32.07 9.71 11.40
N GLY A 353 -31.03 10.55 11.55
CA GLY A 353 -31.01 11.61 12.54
C GLY A 353 -29.68 12.35 12.68
N ASP A 354 -29.75 13.67 12.92
CA ASP A 354 -28.56 14.52 13.03
C ASP A 354 -27.76 14.25 14.30
N LYS A 355 -28.43 14.08 15.45
CA LYS A 355 -27.75 13.92 16.76
C LYS A 355 -26.79 12.74 16.80
N ILE A 356 -27.14 11.62 16.17
CA ILE A 356 -26.29 10.42 16.12
C ILE A 356 -25.14 10.59 15.13
N VAL A 357 -25.32 11.36 14.06
CA VAL A 357 -24.23 11.73 13.16
C VAL A 357 -23.26 12.70 13.85
N ASP A 358 -23.78 13.67 14.61
CA ASP A 358 -22.95 14.62 15.37
C ASP A 358 -22.11 13.95 16.46
N LYS A 359 -22.54 12.79 16.96
CA LYS A 359 -21.75 11.95 17.88
C LYS A 359 -20.49 11.40 17.21
N TYR A 360 -20.60 10.92 15.96
CA TYR A 360 -19.50 10.24 15.27
C TYR A 360 -18.66 11.18 14.39
N MET A 361 -19.29 12.19 13.80
CA MET A 361 -18.68 13.09 12.84
C MET A 361 -19.23 14.49 13.11
N PRO A 362 -18.86 15.20 14.20
CA PRO A 362 -19.39 16.51 14.56
C PRO A 362 -19.24 17.53 13.42
N LEU A 363 -20.00 18.64 13.41
CA LEU A 363 -19.86 19.70 12.41
C LEU A 363 -18.50 20.40 12.43
N ASN A 364 -17.97 20.60 13.64
CA ASN A 364 -16.68 21.24 13.91
C ASN A 364 -15.85 20.24 14.72
N GLY A 365 -14.79 19.67 14.14
CA GLY A 365 -14.05 18.55 14.70
C GLY A 365 -13.25 17.78 13.66
N SER A 366 -12.41 16.86 14.11
CA SER A 366 -11.48 16.08 13.29
C SER A 366 -11.98 14.69 12.90
N ASP A 367 -13.15 14.26 13.41
CA ASP A 367 -13.69 12.94 13.09
C ASP A 367 -14.40 13.01 11.74
N TYR A 368 -13.72 12.51 10.71
CA TYR A 368 -14.26 12.27 9.38
C TYR A 368 -13.37 11.24 8.66
N PHE A 369 -13.87 10.67 7.56
CA PHE A 369 -13.08 9.70 6.80
C PHE A 369 -12.15 10.41 5.83
N VAL A 370 -10.91 9.97 5.78
CA VAL A 370 -9.88 10.41 4.84
C VAL A 370 -9.48 9.28 3.89
N PRO A 371 -8.94 9.60 2.69
CA PRO A 371 -8.33 8.62 1.80
C PRO A 371 -7.00 8.12 2.38
N ALA A 372 -7.05 7.13 3.29
CA ALA A 372 -5.82 6.55 3.83
C ALA A 372 -5.18 5.63 2.79
N GLN A 373 -3.90 5.83 2.51
CA GLN A 373 -3.14 4.98 1.60
C GLN A 373 -2.93 3.60 2.21
N LEU A 374 -3.04 2.56 1.37
CA LEU A 374 -2.64 1.20 1.75
C LEU A 374 -1.13 0.98 1.67
N VAL A 375 -0.43 1.80 0.88
CA VAL A 375 1.01 1.70 0.66
C VAL A 375 1.63 3.06 0.96
N ASP A 376 2.54 3.14 1.92
CA ASP A 376 3.19 4.39 2.31
C ASP A 376 4.28 4.75 1.28
N PRO A 377 4.31 5.98 0.74
CA PRO A 377 5.39 6.41 -0.15
C PRO A 377 6.81 6.27 0.45
N GLU A 378 6.94 6.30 1.78
CA GLU A 378 8.22 6.12 2.49
C GLU A 378 8.71 4.67 2.54
N ASP A 379 7.87 3.70 2.17
CA ASP A 379 8.25 2.28 2.09
C ASP A 379 9.18 1.98 0.90
N PHE A 380 9.36 2.95 0.01
CA PHE A 380 10.18 2.82 -1.19
C PHE A 380 11.48 3.61 -1.13
N VAL A 381 12.46 3.11 -1.89
CA VAL A 381 13.79 3.71 -2.00
C VAL A 381 13.78 4.86 -3.01
N PHE A 382 13.22 4.62 -4.20
CA PHE A 382 13.28 5.55 -5.32
C PHE A 382 12.06 6.47 -5.34
N GLU A 383 12.25 7.76 -5.63
CA GLU A 383 11.14 8.72 -5.72
C GLU A 383 10.11 8.31 -6.79
N ALA A 384 10.55 7.72 -7.91
CA ALA A 384 9.65 7.14 -8.91
C ALA A 384 8.70 6.08 -8.31
N GLN A 385 9.17 5.27 -7.36
CA GLN A 385 8.34 4.27 -6.69
C GLN A 385 7.38 4.91 -5.68
N SER A 386 7.84 5.87 -4.88
CA SER A 386 6.96 6.62 -3.97
C SER A 386 5.78 7.26 -4.71
N ASN A 387 6.02 7.77 -5.91
CA ASN A 387 4.99 8.31 -6.80
C ASN A 387 3.97 7.29 -7.33
N ALA A 388 4.28 6.00 -7.27
CA ALA A 388 3.32 4.95 -7.62
C ALA A 388 2.25 4.72 -6.53
N THR A 389 2.40 5.33 -5.35
CA THR A 389 1.45 5.16 -4.23
C THR A 389 0.30 6.17 -4.25
N VAL A 390 0.40 7.25 -5.03
CA VAL A 390 -0.46 8.44 -4.88
C VAL A 390 -1.77 8.36 -5.68
N PHE A 391 -2.36 7.18 -5.84
CA PHE A 391 -3.63 7.01 -6.54
C PHE A 391 -4.80 6.87 -5.56
N TYR A 392 -5.92 7.54 -5.81
CA TYR A 392 -7.13 7.37 -4.99
C TYR A 392 -7.61 5.92 -4.94
N GLU A 393 -7.46 5.18 -6.03
CA GLU A 393 -7.79 3.75 -6.11
C GLU A 393 -6.84 2.82 -5.33
N LEU A 394 -5.81 3.38 -4.68
CA LEU A 394 -4.96 2.71 -3.69
C LEU A 394 -5.27 3.14 -2.24
N THR A 395 -6.37 3.87 -2.05
CA THR A 395 -6.79 4.36 -0.74
C THR A 395 -8.03 3.65 -0.24
N THR A 396 -8.26 3.74 1.06
CA THR A 396 -9.48 3.26 1.70
C THR A 396 -10.02 4.28 2.70
N PRO A 397 -11.34 4.38 2.91
CA PRO A 397 -11.89 5.29 3.90
C PRO A 397 -11.52 4.87 5.33
N VAL A 398 -10.74 5.71 6.01
CA VAL A 398 -10.31 5.52 7.39
C VAL A 398 -10.61 6.77 8.19
N TRP A 399 -11.05 6.64 9.43
CA TRP A 399 -11.19 7.79 10.32
C TRP A 399 -9.86 8.52 10.43
N ARG A 400 -9.86 9.84 10.27
CA ARG A 400 -8.64 10.64 10.23
C ARG A 400 -7.68 10.35 11.38
N SER A 401 -8.18 10.29 12.61
CA SER A 401 -7.35 10.03 13.80
C SER A 401 -6.74 8.63 13.79
N VAL A 402 -7.41 7.64 13.18
CA VAL A 402 -6.89 6.28 13.00
C VAL A 402 -5.82 6.26 11.91
N ALA A 403 -6.06 6.95 10.80
CA ALA A 403 -5.13 7.04 9.68
C ALA A 403 -3.81 7.74 10.07
N GLU A 404 -3.90 8.87 10.76
CA GLU A 404 -2.75 9.65 11.24
C GLU A 404 -2.11 9.05 12.51
N GLY A 405 -2.84 8.19 13.22
CA GLY A 405 -2.41 7.53 14.46
C GLY A 405 -1.78 6.16 14.20
N ASN A 406 -2.38 5.11 14.76
CA ASN A 406 -1.76 3.79 14.80
C ASN A 406 -1.67 3.12 13.43
N TRP A 407 -2.50 3.48 12.46
CA TRP A 407 -2.34 3.00 11.08
C TRP A 407 -0.97 3.41 10.52
N ALA A 408 -0.61 4.70 10.62
CA ALA A 408 0.70 5.22 10.20
C ALA A 408 1.86 4.74 11.10
N LEU A 409 1.59 4.36 12.35
CA LEU A 409 2.62 3.79 13.23
C LEU A 409 3.08 2.41 12.73
N THR A 410 2.16 1.55 12.28
CA THR A 410 2.54 0.20 11.81
C THR A 410 3.42 0.22 10.55
N ASP A 411 3.24 1.21 9.67
CA ASP A 411 4.15 1.51 8.55
C ASP A 411 5.58 1.75 9.04
N ARG A 412 5.74 2.68 9.99
CA ARG A 412 7.04 3.02 10.58
C ARG A 412 7.70 1.81 11.22
N ILE A 413 6.95 1.00 11.96
CA ILE A 413 7.46 -0.22 12.61
C ILE A 413 8.04 -1.20 11.59
N ILE A 414 7.34 -1.45 10.48
CA ILE A 414 7.81 -2.37 9.44
C ILE A 414 9.08 -1.83 8.76
N ARG A 415 9.12 -0.52 8.46
CA ARG A 415 10.33 0.12 7.92
C ARG A 415 11.51 0.00 8.89
N ASP A 416 11.31 0.33 10.16
CA ASP A 416 12.33 0.27 11.20
C ASP A 416 12.88 -1.16 11.35
N TYR A 417 11.99 -2.17 11.32
CA TYR A 417 12.39 -3.57 11.31
C TYR A 417 13.26 -3.91 10.08
N SER A 418 12.79 -3.56 8.87
CA SER A 418 13.53 -3.81 7.62
C SER A 418 14.92 -3.18 7.65
N ARG A 419 15.05 -1.93 8.12
CA ARG A 419 16.33 -1.23 8.26
C ARG A 419 17.24 -1.90 9.30
N LYS A 420 16.71 -2.19 10.49
CA LYS A 420 17.47 -2.76 11.61
C LYS A 420 18.03 -4.15 11.28
N HIS A 421 17.21 -4.99 10.67
CA HIS A 421 17.56 -6.37 10.33
C HIS A 421 18.19 -6.51 8.95
N TYR A 422 18.24 -5.43 8.19
CA TYR A 422 18.76 -5.41 6.84
C TYR A 422 18.07 -6.45 5.94
N SER A 423 16.76 -6.63 6.13
CA SER A 423 15.94 -7.61 5.42
C SER A 423 14.84 -6.99 4.57
N LYS A 424 14.55 -7.64 3.44
CA LYS A 424 13.38 -7.37 2.61
C LYS A 424 12.12 -7.93 3.30
N VAL A 425 11.14 -7.07 3.53
CA VAL A 425 9.85 -7.45 4.10
C VAL A 425 8.77 -7.33 3.04
N ASP A 426 8.10 -8.44 2.74
CA ASP A 426 6.91 -8.42 1.88
C ASP A 426 5.68 -8.07 2.72
N VAL A 427 4.87 -7.14 2.24
CA VAL A 427 3.73 -6.58 2.97
C VAL A 427 2.48 -6.70 2.12
N PHE A 428 1.46 -7.34 2.68
CA PHE A 428 0.08 -7.22 2.20
C PHE A 428 -0.67 -6.26 3.11
N SER A 429 -1.03 -5.10 2.59
CA SER A 429 -1.74 -4.05 3.32
C SER A 429 -3.14 -3.91 2.78
N GLY A 430 -4.15 -3.93 3.65
CA GLY A 430 -5.52 -3.97 3.18
C GLY A 430 -6.58 -3.78 4.24
N THR A 431 -7.80 -4.14 3.86
CA THR A 431 -9.01 -3.95 4.65
C THR A 431 -9.80 -5.23 4.80
N TYR A 432 -10.48 -5.36 5.94
CA TYR A 432 -11.29 -6.54 6.24
C TYR A 432 -12.58 -6.18 6.98
N LEU A 433 -13.67 -6.79 6.50
CA LEU A 433 -15.06 -6.59 6.94
C LEU A 433 -15.57 -5.15 6.81
N ALA A 434 -16.88 -5.03 6.70
CA ALA A 434 -17.59 -3.76 6.65
C ALA A 434 -17.57 -3.06 8.02
N LEU A 435 -17.42 -1.74 8.08
CA LEU A 435 -17.58 -0.97 9.32
C LEU A 435 -19.07 -0.90 9.70
N TYR A 436 -19.35 -1.23 10.96
CA TYR A 436 -20.67 -1.04 11.56
C TYR A 436 -20.57 -0.16 12.80
N LEU A 437 -21.48 0.80 12.93
CA LEU A 437 -21.57 1.66 14.12
C LEU A 437 -22.96 1.54 14.75
N PRO A 438 -23.06 1.59 16.09
CA PRO A 438 -24.36 1.61 16.77
C PRO A 438 -25.17 2.86 16.41
N ASP A 439 -26.44 2.67 16.07
CA ASP A 439 -27.40 3.76 15.90
C ASP A 439 -27.92 4.30 17.25
N LYS A 440 -28.93 5.18 17.18
CA LYS A 440 -29.56 5.80 18.36
C LYS A 440 -30.21 4.83 19.35
N ILE A 441 -30.55 3.60 18.93
CA ILE A 441 -31.11 2.54 19.78
C ILE A 441 -30.11 1.40 20.04
N GLY A 442 -28.86 1.55 19.59
CA GLY A 442 -27.79 0.59 19.78
C GLY A 442 -27.73 -0.54 18.74
N LEU A 443 -28.54 -0.49 17.68
CA LEU A 443 -28.46 -1.46 16.58
C LEU A 443 -27.26 -1.14 15.68
N THR A 444 -26.53 -2.17 15.25
CA THR A 444 -25.38 -2.00 14.35
C THR A 444 -25.85 -1.61 12.95
N THR A 445 -25.51 -0.41 12.50
CA THR A 445 -25.79 0.10 11.16
C THR A 445 -24.55 0.08 10.29
N TYR A 446 -24.71 -0.37 9.06
CA TYR A 446 -23.64 -0.39 8.07
C TYR A 446 -23.30 1.02 7.59
N VAL A 447 -22.02 1.39 7.65
CA VAL A 447 -21.56 2.71 7.21
C VAL A 447 -21.28 2.71 5.71
N THR A 448 -21.90 3.65 5.00
CA THR A 448 -21.66 3.94 3.58
C THR A 448 -21.36 5.42 3.40
N LEU A 449 -20.40 5.73 2.55
CA LEU A 449 -20.06 7.10 2.12
C LEU A 449 -20.61 7.33 0.71
N PRO A 450 -20.55 8.58 0.19
CA PRO A 450 -20.86 8.81 -1.21
C PRO A 450 -19.99 7.95 -2.15
N GLU A 451 -20.40 7.84 -3.41
CA GLU A 451 -19.69 7.03 -4.41
C GLU A 451 -19.60 5.54 -4.09
N ASP A 452 -20.53 5.03 -3.27
CA ASP A 452 -20.56 3.66 -2.76
C ASP A 452 -19.25 3.24 -2.06
N LEU A 453 -18.48 4.22 -1.56
CA LEU A 453 -17.31 3.95 -0.75
C LEU A 453 -17.74 3.43 0.62
N ARG A 454 -17.04 2.40 1.08
CA ARG A 454 -17.44 1.58 2.22
C ARG A 454 -16.24 1.45 3.15
N PRO A 455 -16.21 2.18 4.27
CA PRO A 455 -15.17 2.00 5.27
C PRO A 455 -15.16 0.56 5.78
N ALA A 456 -13.97 0.05 6.08
CA ALA A 456 -13.81 -1.27 6.66
C ALA A 456 -13.73 -1.20 8.18
N GLN A 457 -14.10 -2.30 8.87
CA GLN A 457 -13.93 -2.42 10.32
C GLN A 457 -12.46 -2.56 10.70
N PHE A 458 -11.72 -3.35 9.93
CA PHE A 458 -10.33 -3.66 10.19
C PHE A 458 -9.46 -3.20 9.03
N LEU A 459 -8.33 -2.62 9.37
CA LEU A 459 -7.18 -2.44 8.51
C LEU A 459 -6.14 -3.46 8.94
N PHE A 460 -5.37 -4.01 8.01
CA PHE A 460 -4.32 -4.95 8.36
C PHE A 460 -3.04 -4.71 7.56
N ARG A 461 -1.91 -5.03 8.18
CA ARG A 461 -0.63 -5.25 7.51
C ARG A 461 -0.14 -6.64 7.83
N TYR A 462 -0.11 -7.51 6.84
CA TYR A 462 0.46 -8.83 6.90
C TYR A 462 1.89 -8.74 6.38
N ALA A 463 2.86 -8.72 7.29
CA ALA A 463 4.28 -8.50 6.98
C ALA A 463 5.07 -9.79 7.14
N VAL A 464 5.89 -10.13 6.14
CA VAL A 464 6.71 -11.35 6.11
C VAL A 464 8.15 -11.01 5.75
N ASP A 465 9.06 -11.29 6.65
CA ASP A 465 10.49 -11.24 6.38
C ASP A 465 10.88 -12.44 5.52
N LYS A 466 11.29 -12.20 4.27
CA LYS A 466 11.62 -13.29 3.33
C LYS A 466 12.87 -14.06 3.74
N SER A 467 13.80 -13.44 4.46
CA SER A 467 15.07 -14.06 4.84
C SER A 467 14.89 -15.06 5.99
N THR A 468 14.05 -14.72 6.97
CA THR A 468 13.79 -15.56 8.15
C THR A 468 12.53 -16.40 7.98
N ARG A 469 11.66 -16.07 7.01
CA ARG A 469 10.29 -16.59 6.85
C ARG A 469 9.42 -16.38 8.10
N GLN A 470 9.76 -15.42 8.93
CA GLN A 470 8.94 -14.99 10.06
C GLN A 470 7.96 -13.91 9.60
N GLY A 471 6.75 -13.93 10.14
CA GLY A 471 5.74 -12.93 9.82
C GLY A 471 4.96 -12.47 11.03
N VAL A 472 4.36 -11.30 10.90
CA VAL A 472 3.48 -10.69 11.89
C VAL A 472 2.32 -10.03 11.15
N VAL A 473 1.13 -10.06 11.75
CA VAL A 473 -0.03 -9.35 11.23
C VAL A 473 -0.40 -8.26 12.21
N PHE A 474 -0.29 -7.00 11.80
CA PHE A 474 -0.88 -5.87 12.52
C PHE A 474 -2.33 -5.72 12.11
N VAL A 475 -3.23 -5.56 13.07
CA VAL A 475 -4.65 -5.28 12.84
C VAL A 475 -5.01 -4.01 13.57
N THR A 476 -5.45 -2.99 12.83
CA THR A 476 -5.95 -1.73 13.36
C THR A 476 -7.46 -1.67 13.20
N VAL A 477 -8.18 -1.37 14.28
CA VAL A 477 -9.62 -1.20 14.27
C VAL A 477 -9.95 0.22 13.84
N ASN A 478 -10.65 0.36 12.72
CA ASN A 478 -11.05 1.63 12.14
C ASN A 478 -12.31 2.20 12.83
N ASN A 479 -12.20 2.39 14.15
CA ASN A 479 -13.27 2.98 14.95
C ASN A 479 -12.68 3.70 16.17
N PRO A 480 -12.50 5.03 16.11
CA PRO A 480 -11.94 5.81 17.20
C PRO A 480 -12.90 6.01 18.38
N HIS A 481 -14.15 5.54 18.25
CA HIS A 481 -15.20 5.68 19.26
C HIS A 481 -15.36 4.44 20.14
N LEU A 482 -14.44 3.48 20.04
CA LEU A 482 -14.40 2.34 20.95
C LEU A 482 -13.94 2.77 22.35
N GLU A 483 -14.54 2.16 23.36
CA GLU A 483 -14.18 2.37 24.77
C GLU A 483 -13.43 1.17 25.36
N SER A 484 -13.53 0.01 24.71
CA SER A 484 -12.86 -1.22 25.11
C SER A 484 -12.66 -2.16 23.93
N ALA A 485 -11.65 -3.02 24.03
CA ALA A 485 -11.44 -4.11 23.10
C ALA A 485 -12.30 -5.32 23.53
N ASP A 486 -13.00 -5.92 22.57
CA ASP A 486 -13.83 -7.11 22.79
C ASP A 486 -13.68 -8.10 21.62
N GLN A 487 -14.34 -9.25 21.72
CA GLN A 487 -14.29 -10.30 20.69
C GLN A 487 -14.82 -9.87 19.32
N ARG A 488 -15.51 -8.72 19.21
CA ARG A 488 -15.96 -8.18 17.92
C ARG A 488 -14.86 -7.38 17.23
N ASN A 489 -13.86 -6.93 17.98
CA ASN A 489 -12.77 -6.08 17.52
C ASN A 489 -11.40 -6.78 17.58
N VAL A 490 -11.35 -8.03 18.05
CA VAL A 490 -10.15 -8.87 18.09
C VAL A 490 -10.39 -10.13 17.24
N ILE A 491 -9.73 -10.22 16.07
CA ILE A 491 -9.95 -11.28 15.07
C ILE A 491 -8.83 -12.33 15.02
N CYS A 492 -7.74 -12.11 15.74
CA CYS A 492 -6.68 -13.08 15.96
C CYS A 492 -6.11 -12.86 17.37
N GLU A 493 -5.41 -13.85 17.92
CA GLU A 493 -4.89 -13.79 19.29
C GLU A 493 -3.79 -12.71 19.41
N PRO A 494 -3.97 -11.66 20.22
CA PRO A 494 -2.97 -10.62 20.37
C PRO A 494 -1.69 -11.15 21.02
N LEU A 495 -0.54 -10.76 20.48
CA LEU A 495 0.76 -11.00 21.12
C LEU A 495 1.06 -9.87 22.10
N ASP A 496 1.07 -10.18 23.40
CA ASP A 496 1.33 -9.21 24.48
C ASP A 496 2.56 -8.32 24.23
N LYS A 497 3.58 -8.87 23.57
CA LYS A 497 4.81 -8.15 23.24
C LYS A 497 4.56 -6.90 22.39
N CYS A 498 3.61 -6.92 21.45
CA CYS A 498 3.33 -5.75 20.62
C CYS A 498 2.73 -4.60 21.43
N GLN A 499 1.87 -4.90 22.40
CA GLN A 499 1.30 -3.89 23.30
C GLN A 499 2.34 -3.39 24.32
N GLN A 500 3.32 -4.22 24.68
CA GLN A 500 4.43 -3.81 25.55
C GLN A 500 5.43 -2.92 24.81
N ASP A 501 5.76 -3.27 23.57
CA ASP A 501 6.74 -2.55 22.74
C ASP A 501 6.14 -1.24 22.18
N TYR A 502 4.81 -1.17 22.02
CA TYR A 502 4.09 -0.01 21.46
C TYR A 502 2.83 0.30 22.30
N GLU A 503 2.96 1.17 23.31
CA GLU A 503 1.85 1.52 24.20
C GLU A 503 0.71 2.25 23.48
N GLU A 504 1.01 2.96 22.39
CA GLU A 504 0.05 3.70 21.57
C GLU A 504 -1.02 2.80 20.96
N PHE A 505 -0.71 1.51 20.76
CA PHE A 505 -1.65 0.52 20.23
C PHE A 505 -2.91 0.35 21.10
N ALA A 506 -2.84 0.68 22.39
CA ALA A 506 -3.99 0.67 23.29
C ALA A 506 -4.88 1.93 23.17
N ASP A 507 -4.44 2.99 22.47
CA ASP A 507 -5.23 4.22 22.31
C ASP A 507 -6.31 4.04 21.24
N PHE A 508 -7.55 3.86 21.70
CA PHE A 508 -8.71 3.75 20.82
C PHE A 508 -8.88 4.98 19.92
N LYS A 509 -8.58 6.20 20.39
CA LYS A 509 -8.79 7.43 19.60
C LYS A 509 -7.87 7.47 18.38
N GLN A 510 -6.68 6.88 18.50
CA GLN A 510 -5.71 6.71 17.42
C GLN A 510 -5.89 5.40 16.64
N GLY A 511 -6.94 4.63 16.96
CA GLY A 511 -7.25 3.34 16.35
C GLY A 511 -6.61 2.19 17.11
N TYR A 512 -7.39 1.51 17.93
CA TYR A 512 -6.91 0.33 18.67
C TYR A 512 -6.24 -0.66 17.73
N THR A 513 -5.00 -1.01 18.05
CA THR A 513 -4.16 -1.85 17.21
C THR A 513 -3.61 -3.00 18.04
N TYR A 514 -3.42 -4.13 17.40
CA TYR A 514 -2.75 -5.27 17.99
C TYR A 514 -2.03 -6.04 16.89
N CYS A 515 -1.08 -6.88 17.29
CA CYS A 515 -0.44 -7.78 16.36
C CYS A 515 -0.73 -9.23 16.75
N CYS A 516 -0.71 -10.12 15.77
CA CYS A 516 -0.86 -11.56 15.97
C CYS A 516 0.10 -12.32 15.07
N SER A 517 0.26 -13.62 15.34
CA SER A 517 1.02 -14.51 14.46
C SER A 517 0.31 -14.63 13.10
N THR A 518 1.07 -14.94 12.05
CA THR A 518 0.49 -15.25 10.74
C THR A 518 -0.41 -16.49 10.79
N GLU A 519 -0.06 -17.46 11.63
CA GLU A 519 -0.83 -18.71 11.84
C GLU A 519 -2.22 -18.42 12.42
N ASP A 520 -2.31 -17.59 13.47
CA ASP A 520 -3.60 -17.20 14.06
C ASP A 520 -4.48 -16.44 13.06
N PHE A 521 -3.86 -15.75 12.12
CA PHE A 521 -4.54 -15.00 11.07
C PHE A 521 -4.90 -15.85 9.82
N ASP A 522 -4.41 -17.09 9.69
CA ASP A 522 -4.53 -17.89 8.47
C ASP A 522 -5.96 -18.04 7.95
N ARG A 523 -6.92 -18.20 8.86
CA ARG A 523 -8.34 -18.31 8.49
C ARG A 523 -8.83 -17.05 7.77
N HIS A 524 -8.35 -15.89 8.21
CA HIS A 524 -8.66 -14.59 7.61
C HIS A 524 -7.87 -14.38 6.33
N ALA A 525 -6.58 -14.75 6.31
CA ALA A 525 -5.74 -14.74 5.12
C ALA A 525 -6.37 -15.54 3.96
N LYS A 526 -6.84 -16.77 4.22
CA LYS A 526 -7.56 -17.60 3.23
C LYS A 526 -8.80 -16.91 2.67
N ARG A 527 -9.60 -16.26 3.51
CA ARG A 527 -10.80 -15.51 3.09
C ARG A 527 -10.48 -14.25 2.30
N LEU A 528 -9.29 -13.70 2.49
CA LEU A 528 -8.78 -12.55 1.77
C LEU A 528 -8.04 -12.95 0.48
N GLY A 529 -7.73 -14.23 0.30
CA GLY A 529 -6.91 -14.72 -0.81
C GLY A 529 -5.44 -14.33 -0.68
N LEU A 530 -4.96 -14.09 0.55
CA LEU A 530 -3.55 -13.83 0.84
C LEU A 530 -2.74 -15.14 0.82
N PRO A 531 -1.43 -15.08 0.52
CA PRO A 531 -0.59 -16.25 0.70
C PRO A 531 -0.51 -16.65 2.17
N LEU A 532 -0.31 -17.94 2.41
CA LEU A 532 -0.06 -18.48 3.74
C LEU A 532 1.44 -18.61 3.93
N VAL A 533 1.93 -18.18 5.08
CA VAL A 533 3.31 -18.45 5.48
C VAL A 533 3.35 -19.88 5.99
N GLU A 534 4.01 -20.77 5.24
CA GLU A 534 4.19 -22.14 5.71
C GLU A 534 4.99 -22.13 7.02
N PRO A 535 4.53 -22.84 8.07
CA PRO A 535 5.32 -23.01 9.27
C PRO A 535 6.62 -23.73 8.92
N TYR A 536 7.73 -23.30 9.50
CA TYR A 536 9.01 -24.01 9.38
C TYR A 536 8.76 -25.46 9.84
N PRO A 537 8.97 -26.51 9.01
CA PRO A 537 9.11 -27.83 9.57
C PRO A 537 10.29 -27.70 10.54
N LEU A 538 10.07 -27.99 11.83
CA LEU A 538 11.14 -28.21 12.79
C LEU A 538 12.01 -29.35 12.24
N VAL A 539 12.90 -29.04 11.30
CA VAL A 539 14.03 -29.87 10.98
C VAL A 539 14.83 -29.81 12.26
N GLN A 540 14.76 -30.91 13.00
CA GLN A 540 15.62 -31.24 14.10
C GLN A 540 17.04 -30.83 13.72
N ALA A 541 17.50 -29.70 14.22
CA ALA A 541 18.90 -29.33 14.18
C ALA A 541 19.59 -30.19 15.23
N LEU A 542 20.10 -31.32 14.74
CA LEU A 542 21.26 -32.03 15.27
C LEU A 542 22.50 -31.12 15.21
#